data_AF-A0A0D3FS36-F1
#
_entry.id   AF-A0A0D3FS36-F1
#
_cell.length_a   1.000
_cell.length_b   1.000
_cell.length_c   1.000
_cell.angle_alpha   90.00
_cell.angle_beta   90.00
_cell.angle_gamma   90.00
#
_symmetry.space_group_name_H-M   'P 1'
#
loop_
_entity.id
_entity.type
_entity.pdbx_description
1 polymer ?
#
loop_
_entity_poly.entity_id
_entity_poly.type
_entity_poly.pdbx_seq_one_letter_code
_entity_poly.pdbx_strand_id
1 'polypeptide(L)'
;MIPSCCSCDADKIDSSVKGKIAFCFITAFNVVPSYGRIINAVSSKGGRGVIWALYTTDSFLTEDLLTLDIPFVPVDYEISYRIFQYIRNSENGDIPKAKISLTRTMIGSENSAPKVAAFSSRGPSAIYPGVLKPDIAAPGVAILAASPNTPEFKGVPYRFDSGTSMACPHVSGIVAVLKSLHPEWSPAALKSAIMTTATTFDNNRMPIQANGRVPKIADPFDYGAGFVNPIMAADPGLIYDINPSDYLKFFNCMGGLGSQDNCTTAKESVIELNLPSIAIPNLRTSQTAVRTVTNVGDHQDVVYKAFLEPPAGVEMAVEPSELVFNKDKKAQSFKVTFKATRKVQGDYTFGSLAWHDGGSHWVRIPIAARIVIEEIYSRISYSACVRRAVGEEKEPNFEQPVGCFQPPRH
;
A
#
# COMPACT_ATOMS: atom_id res chain seq x y z
N MET A 1 25.46 23.82 -21.01
CA MET A 1 24.22 23.03 -21.10
C MET A 1 23.58 23.36 -22.44
N ILE A 2 22.94 22.41 -23.11
CA ILE A 2 22.12 22.71 -24.31
C ILE A 2 20.65 22.64 -23.88
N PRO A 3 19.82 23.64 -24.22
CA PRO A 3 18.38 23.45 -24.17
C PRO A 3 17.99 22.45 -25.27
N SER A 4 17.71 21.20 -24.90
CA SER A 4 16.89 20.35 -25.77
C SER A 4 15.49 20.95 -25.74
N CYS A 5 15.21 21.79 -26.74
CA CYS A 5 13.92 22.47 -26.84
C CYS A 5 12.87 21.39 -27.17
N CYS A 6 12.00 21.13 -26.18
CA CYS A 6 10.78 20.33 -26.28
C CYS A 6 10.99 18.82 -26.47
N SER A 7 10.82 18.10 -25.36
CA SER A 7 10.78 16.63 -25.24
C SER A 7 12.17 16.01 -25.12
N CYS A 8 12.58 15.69 -23.88
CA CYS A 8 13.60 14.66 -23.66
C CYS A 8 13.04 13.30 -24.05
N ASP A 9 13.02 13.11 -25.36
CA ASP A 9 12.75 11.88 -26.05
C ASP A 9 14.11 11.26 -26.36
N ALA A 10 14.31 10.01 -25.94
CA ALA A 10 15.56 9.29 -26.17
C ALA A 10 15.93 9.24 -27.66
N ASP A 11 14.91 9.19 -28.53
CA ASP A 11 15.10 9.07 -29.98
C ASP A 11 15.49 10.40 -30.64
N LYS A 12 15.39 11.51 -29.92
CA LYS A 12 15.77 12.86 -30.39
C LYS A 12 17.12 13.34 -29.85
N ILE A 13 17.82 12.53 -29.05
CA ILE A 13 19.14 12.88 -28.54
C ILE A 13 20.19 12.63 -29.63
N ASP A 14 20.82 13.71 -30.09
CA ASP A 14 21.87 13.69 -31.11
C ASP A 14 23.28 13.96 -30.53
N SER A 15 24.28 14.08 -31.40
CA SER A 15 25.68 14.32 -31.00
C SER A 15 25.95 15.69 -30.38
N SER A 16 24.98 16.62 -30.37
CA SER A 16 25.14 17.94 -29.77
C SER A 16 25.42 17.87 -28.26
N VAL A 17 24.97 16.81 -27.57
CA VAL A 17 25.19 16.61 -26.13
C VAL A 17 26.63 16.23 -25.76
N LYS A 18 27.50 15.95 -26.74
CA LYS A 18 28.88 15.51 -26.50
C LYS A 18 29.64 16.51 -25.61
N GLY A 19 30.15 16.02 -24.48
CA GLY A 19 30.88 16.82 -23.49
C GLY A 19 30.02 17.75 -22.63
N LYS A 20 28.68 17.67 -22.72
CA LYS A 20 27.75 18.59 -22.06
C LYS A 20 26.78 17.85 -21.13
N ILE A 21 26.14 18.61 -20.25
CA ILE A 21 25.02 18.14 -19.43
C ILE A 21 23.72 18.40 -20.21
N ALA A 22 22.92 17.35 -20.39
CA ALA A 22 21.59 17.44 -20.96
C ALA A 22 20.61 17.96 -19.91
N PHE A 23 19.83 18.99 -20.26
CA PHE A 23 18.78 19.53 -19.40
C PHE A 23 17.42 19.22 -20.00
N CYS A 24 16.59 18.51 -19.24
CA CYS A 24 15.28 18.05 -19.64
C CYS A 24 14.19 18.91 -19.01
N PHE A 25 13.75 19.89 -19.79
CA PHE A 25 12.64 20.75 -19.42
C PHE A 25 11.30 20.10 -19.82
N ILE A 26 10.39 19.96 -18.85
CA ILE A 26 9.07 19.36 -19.06
C ILE A 26 8.00 20.44 -18.93
N THR A 27 7.17 20.57 -19.96
CA THR A 27 6.03 21.52 -20.00
C THR A 27 4.67 20.82 -19.88
N ALA A 28 4.63 19.48 -19.92
CA ALA A 28 3.39 18.69 -19.87
C ALA A 28 3.54 17.43 -19.01
N PHE A 29 2.48 17.10 -18.25
CA PHE A 29 2.47 16.07 -17.19
C PHE A 29 2.44 14.60 -17.65
N ASN A 30 2.51 14.31 -18.96
CA ASN A 30 1.91 13.07 -19.49
C ASN A 30 2.85 11.99 -20.01
N VAL A 31 4.13 12.03 -19.70
CA VAL A 31 5.00 10.88 -19.96
C VAL A 31 5.96 10.81 -18.80
N VAL A 32 5.98 9.69 -18.07
CA VAL A 32 7.19 9.27 -17.36
C VAL A 32 8.07 8.70 -18.46
N PRO A 33 9.02 9.45 -19.02
CA PRO A 33 9.83 8.91 -20.09
C PRO A 33 10.70 7.82 -19.47
N SER A 34 11.11 6.84 -20.27
CA SER A 34 12.09 5.87 -19.81
C SER A 34 13.40 6.61 -19.55
N TYR A 35 13.61 7.02 -18.31
CA TYR A 35 14.80 7.75 -17.87
C TYR A 35 16.05 6.92 -18.19
N GLY A 36 15.98 5.60 -18.05
CA GLY A 36 17.02 4.68 -18.51
C GLY A 36 17.36 4.84 -19.99
N ARG A 37 16.36 4.87 -20.89
CA ARG A 37 16.61 5.12 -22.33
C ARG A 37 17.26 6.48 -22.58
N ILE A 38 16.87 7.51 -21.84
CA ILE A 38 17.40 8.87 -22.00
C ILE A 38 18.83 8.95 -21.50
N ILE A 39 19.12 8.39 -20.33
CA ILE A 39 20.45 8.36 -19.77
C ILE A 39 21.39 7.57 -20.69
N ASN A 40 20.93 6.42 -21.21
CA ASN A 40 21.67 5.63 -22.20
C ASN A 40 21.89 6.39 -23.51
N ALA A 41 20.89 7.11 -24.02
CA ALA A 41 21.02 7.92 -25.23
C ALA A 41 22.02 9.08 -25.02
N VAL A 42 21.95 9.80 -23.89
CA VAL A 42 22.91 10.86 -23.54
C VAL A 42 24.32 10.28 -23.38
N SER A 43 24.47 9.17 -22.66
CA SER A 43 25.76 8.51 -22.42
C SER A 43 26.41 8.04 -23.72
N SER A 44 25.66 7.31 -24.57
CA SER A 44 26.15 6.80 -25.86
C SER A 44 26.57 7.88 -26.87
N LYS A 45 26.04 9.10 -26.74
CA LYS A 45 26.44 10.27 -27.55
C LYS A 45 27.57 11.10 -26.91
N GLY A 46 28.12 10.65 -25.78
CA GLY A 46 29.23 11.28 -25.07
C GLY A 46 28.83 12.44 -24.15
N GLY A 47 27.57 12.49 -23.73
CA GLY A 47 27.10 13.42 -22.70
C GLY A 47 27.71 13.13 -21.34
N ARG A 48 27.68 14.13 -20.45
CA ARG A 48 28.37 14.11 -19.14
C ARG A 48 27.42 14.08 -17.94
N GLY A 49 26.12 14.11 -18.17
CA GLY A 49 25.09 14.05 -17.12
C GLY A 49 23.73 14.52 -17.62
N VAL A 50 22.70 14.28 -16.80
CA VAL A 50 21.31 14.61 -17.09
C VAL A 50 20.71 15.34 -15.89
N ILE A 51 20.12 16.51 -16.12
CA ILE A 51 19.27 17.21 -15.16
C ILE A 51 17.83 17.08 -15.61
N TRP A 52 16.95 16.61 -14.73
CA TRP A 52 15.59 16.24 -15.09
C TRP A 52 14.54 16.90 -14.20
N ALA A 53 13.57 17.56 -14.81
CA ALA A 53 12.44 18.14 -14.10
C ALA A 53 11.46 17.06 -13.63
N LEU A 54 11.27 16.91 -12.33
CA LEU A 54 10.38 15.92 -11.75
C LEU A 54 9.71 16.47 -10.49
N TYR A 55 8.39 16.33 -10.43
CA TYR A 55 7.67 16.54 -9.17
C TYR A 55 7.97 15.42 -8.19
N THR A 56 8.28 15.78 -6.93
CA THR A 56 8.78 14.90 -5.87
C THR A 56 7.98 13.60 -5.73
N THR A 57 8.37 12.57 -6.47
CA THR A 57 7.94 11.19 -6.24
C THR A 57 9.16 10.35 -5.94
N ASP A 58 9.01 9.45 -4.98
CA ASP A 58 9.99 8.42 -4.65
C ASP A 58 10.02 7.27 -5.67
N SER A 59 9.24 7.38 -6.75
CA SER A 59 9.21 6.44 -7.89
C SER A 59 10.56 6.27 -8.61
N PHE A 60 11.57 7.06 -8.25
CA PHE A 60 12.88 7.10 -8.89
C PHE A 60 14.01 6.60 -8.01
N LEU A 61 13.78 6.31 -6.73
CA LEU A 61 14.79 5.65 -5.89
C LEU A 61 14.84 4.14 -6.18
N THR A 62 14.72 3.76 -7.46
CA THR A 62 14.82 2.39 -7.97
C THR A 62 16.28 2.04 -8.24
N GLU A 63 16.57 0.73 -8.34
CA GLU A 63 17.91 0.19 -8.60
C GLU A 63 18.67 0.89 -9.74
N ASP A 64 17.95 1.28 -10.80
CA ASP A 64 18.50 1.82 -12.04
C ASP A 64 19.25 3.16 -11.88
N LEU A 65 18.92 4.00 -10.88
CA LEU A 65 19.64 5.28 -10.71
C LEU A 65 21.03 5.12 -10.07
N LEU A 66 21.30 3.97 -9.45
CA LEU A 66 22.53 3.73 -8.70
C LEU A 66 23.61 3.01 -9.52
N THR A 67 23.26 2.53 -10.71
CA THR A 67 24.15 1.87 -11.68
C THR A 67 24.45 2.73 -12.90
N LEU A 68 24.06 4.02 -12.88
CA LEU A 68 24.20 4.90 -14.04
C LEU A 68 25.66 5.24 -14.38
N ASP A 69 25.98 5.18 -15.67
CA ASP A 69 27.29 5.56 -16.23
C ASP A 69 27.57 7.06 -16.17
N ILE A 70 26.52 7.89 -16.04
CA ILE A 70 26.62 9.34 -15.96
C ILE A 70 25.72 9.89 -14.84
N PRO A 71 26.08 11.02 -14.21
CA PRO A 71 25.26 11.63 -13.16
C PRO A 71 23.85 11.98 -13.64
N PHE A 72 22.84 11.61 -12.84
CA PHE A 72 21.44 11.99 -13.02
C PHE A 72 20.97 12.81 -11.82
N VAL A 73 20.36 13.97 -12.08
CA VAL A 73 19.91 14.92 -11.05
C VAL A 73 18.43 15.24 -11.27
N PRO A 74 17.52 14.62 -10.51
CA PRO A 74 16.13 15.04 -10.50
C PRO A 74 16.02 16.38 -9.75
N VAL A 75 15.26 17.32 -10.30
CA VAL A 75 14.98 18.63 -9.70
C VAL A 75 13.49 18.95 -9.79
N ASP A 76 12.96 19.62 -8.78
CA ASP A 76 11.56 20.06 -8.79
C ASP A 76 11.29 21.07 -9.93
N TYR A 77 10.03 21.25 -10.31
CA TYR A 77 9.62 22.11 -11.41
C TYR A 77 10.02 23.58 -11.21
N GLU A 78 9.99 24.07 -9.98
CA GLU A 78 10.48 25.43 -9.70
C GLU A 78 11.97 25.56 -10.01
N ILE A 79 12.78 24.61 -9.54
CA ILE A 79 14.23 24.57 -9.80
C ILE A 79 14.50 24.39 -11.30
N SER A 80 13.76 23.51 -11.96
CA SER A 80 13.82 23.33 -13.41
C SER A 80 13.54 24.63 -14.16
N TYR A 81 12.51 25.39 -13.75
CA TYR A 81 12.20 26.67 -14.36
C TYR A 81 13.31 27.71 -14.15
N ARG A 82 13.92 27.76 -12.95
CA ARG A 82 15.09 28.61 -12.69
C ARG A 82 16.29 28.23 -13.55
N ILE A 83 16.55 26.93 -13.74
CA ILE A 83 17.60 26.43 -14.64
C ILE A 83 17.31 26.81 -16.09
N PHE A 84 16.06 26.69 -16.52
CA PHE A 84 15.62 27.11 -17.86
C PHE A 84 15.87 28.61 -18.10
N GLN A 85 15.51 29.47 -17.13
CA GLN A 85 15.80 30.90 -17.20
C GLN A 85 17.30 31.19 -17.25
N TYR A 86 18.10 30.51 -16.42
CA TYR A 86 19.56 30.63 -16.43
C TYR A 86 20.16 30.29 -17.80
N ILE A 87 19.69 29.22 -18.44
CA ILE A 87 20.16 28.81 -19.77
C ILE A 87 19.76 29.83 -20.84
N ARG A 88 18.57 30.42 -20.74
CA ARG A 88 18.06 31.38 -21.73
C ARG A 88 18.68 32.77 -21.58
N ASN A 89 19.01 33.17 -20.36
CA ASN A 89 19.53 34.50 -20.02
C ASN A 89 21.06 34.58 -20.08
N SER A 90 21.77 33.55 -20.59
CA SER A 90 23.21 33.65 -20.82
C SER A 90 23.47 34.61 -21.99
N GLU A 91 23.52 35.90 -21.69
CA GLU A 91 23.90 36.96 -22.62
C GLU A 91 25.39 36.84 -22.95
N ASN A 92 25.77 37.21 -24.19
CA ASN A 92 27.15 37.32 -24.69
C ASN A 92 27.90 36.02 -25.04
N GLY A 93 27.20 34.93 -25.38
CA GLY A 93 27.84 33.76 -26.01
C GLY A 93 28.57 32.82 -25.03
N ASP A 94 28.47 33.06 -23.73
CA ASP A 94 28.96 32.13 -22.72
C ASP A 94 28.04 30.90 -22.62
N ILE A 95 28.62 29.71 -22.79
CA ILE A 95 27.89 28.44 -22.65
C ILE A 95 27.53 28.24 -21.16
N PRO A 96 26.24 28.10 -20.78
CA PRO A 96 25.83 27.89 -19.40
C PRO A 96 26.55 26.69 -18.76
N LYS A 97 27.15 26.89 -17.57
CA LYS A 97 27.93 25.86 -16.86
C LYS A 97 27.18 25.41 -15.59
N ALA A 98 27.31 24.14 -15.26
CA ALA A 98 26.80 23.57 -14.01
C ALA A 98 27.83 22.62 -13.42
N LYS A 99 27.85 22.53 -12.08
CA LYS A 99 28.65 21.57 -11.34
C LYS A 99 27.71 20.60 -10.62
N ILE A 100 27.80 19.32 -10.96
CA ILE A 100 27.11 18.26 -10.22
C ILE A 100 28.08 17.76 -9.16
N SER A 101 27.66 17.77 -7.89
CA SER A 101 28.44 17.27 -6.76
C SER A 101 28.00 15.86 -6.39
N LEU A 102 28.81 15.15 -5.61
CA LEU A 102 28.45 13.83 -5.09
C LEU A 102 27.21 13.90 -4.20
N THR A 103 26.38 12.85 -4.29
CA THR A 103 25.19 12.66 -3.45
C THR A 103 25.56 12.66 -1.96
N ARG A 104 24.70 13.25 -1.14
CA ARG A 104 24.81 13.25 0.32
C ARG A 104 23.52 12.75 0.94
N THR A 105 23.64 11.95 2.00
CA THR A 105 22.51 11.51 2.82
C THR A 105 22.19 12.58 3.86
N MET A 106 20.93 12.99 3.94
CA MET A 106 20.44 13.88 5.00
C MET A 106 19.63 13.07 6.01
N ILE A 107 19.98 13.18 7.28
CA ILE A 107 19.29 12.51 8.40
C ILE A 107 18.85 13.60 9.37
N GLY A 108 17.60 13.56 9.82
CA GLY A 108 17.07 14.52 10.77
C GLY A 108 15.56 14.69 10.66
N SER A 109 14.97 15.37 11.64
CA SER A 109 13.54 15.68 11.72
C SER A 109 13.06 16.59 10.57
N GLU A 110 13.97 17.33 9.94
CA GLU A 110 13.67 18.14 8.75
C GLU A 110 13.15 17.31 7.58
N ASN A 111 13.49 16.02 7.53
CA ASN A 111 12.96 15.06 6.56
C ASN A 111 11.74 14.34 7.16
N SER A 112 10.54 14.76 6.78
CA SER A 112 9.28 14.10 7.16
C SER A 112 9.25 12.65 6.68
N ALA A 113 9.12 11.71 7.62
CA ALA A 113 9.06 10.27 7.38
C ALA A 113 8.31 9.54 8.52
N PRO A 114 7.61 8.42 8.23
CA PRO A 114 7.50 7.78 6.93
C PRO A 114 6.50 8.46 5.99
N LYS A 115 6.60 8.14 4.70
CA LYS A 115 5.59 8.43 3.66
C LYS A 115 5.31 7.14 2.90
N VAL A 116 4.07 6.91 2.50
CA VAL A 116 3.72 5.74 1.68
C VAL A 116 4.24 5.96 0.27
N ALA A 117 4.99 5.00 -0.26
CA ALA A 117 5.63 5.14 -1.55
C ALA A 117 4.64 5.20 -2.72
N ALA A 118 4.95 5.99 -3.74
CA ALA A 118 4.06 6.16 -4.90
C ALA A 118 3.84 4.84 -5.67
N PHE A 119 4.83 3.94 -5.68
CA PHE A 119 4.73 2.61 -6.29
C PHE A 119 4.02 1.57 -5.41
N SER A 120 3.80 1.86 -4.12
CA SER A 120 3.16 0.90 -3.21
C SER A 120 1.73 0.66 -3.66
N SER A 121 1.36 -0.60 -3.91
CA SER A 121 0.00 -0.97 -4.29
C SER A 121 -1.01 -0.58 -3.21
N ARG A 122 -2.18 -0.10 -3.64
CA ARG A 122 -3.23 0.43 -2.77
C ARG A 122 -4.43 -0.51 -2.73
N GLY A 123 -5.17 -0.47 -1.62
CA GLY A 123 -6.47 -1.13 -1.50
C GLY A 123 -7.58 -0.44 -2.29
N PRO A 124 -8.80 -0.98 -2.25
CA PRO A 124 -9.19 -2.21 -1.56
C PRO A 124 -8.66 -3.49 -2.23
N SER A 125 -8.74 -4.62 -1.54
CA SER A 125 -8.49 -5.93 -2.15
C SER A 125 -9.50 -6.19 -3.27
N ALA A 126 -9.02 -6.43 -4.49
CA ALA A 126 -9.87 -6.74 -5.64
C ALA A 126 -10.58 -8.10 -5.51
N ILE A 127 -9.95 -9.06 -4.82
CA ILE A 127 -10.48 -10.42 -4.65
C ILE A 127 -11.43 -10.48 -3.43
N TYR A 128 -11.10 -9.77 -2.36
CA TYR A 128 -11.88 -9.77 -1.11
C TYR A 128 -12.07 -8.34 -0.57
N PRO A 129 -12.98 -7.53 -1.15
CA PRO A 129 -13.18 -6.14 -0.74
C PRO A 129 -13.60 -5.95 0.73
N GLY A 130 -14.15 -6.99 1.37
CA GLY A 130 -14.47 -7.01 2.81
C GLY A 130 -13.26 -7.25 3.72
N VAL A 131 -12.06 -7.45 3.15
CA VAL A 131 -10.79 -7.54 3.89
C VAL A 131 -9.93 -6.34 3.52
N LEU A 132 -9.62 -5.51 4.52
CA LEU A 132 -8.79 -4.31 4.34
C LEU A 132 -7.36 -4.72 3.93
N LYS A 133 -6.83 -4.08 2.88
CA LYS A 133 -5.45 -4.23 2.43
C LYS A 133 -4.84 -2.89 2.00
N PRO A 134 -3.53 -2.67 2.18
CA PRO A 134 -2.56 -3.58 2.84
C PRO A 134 -2.82 -3.72 4.36
N ASP A 135 -2.09 -4.60 5.05
CA ASP A 135 -2.24 -4.76 6.51
C ASP A 135 -1.41 -3.74 7.31
N ILE A 136 -0.18 -3.47 6.86
CA ILE A 136 0.81 -2.64 7.56
C ILE A 136 1.81 -2.04 6.56
N ALA A 137 2.38 -0.88 6.88
CA ALA A 137 3.51 -0.27 6.18
C ALA A 137 4.83 -0.45 6.95
N ALA A 138 5.93 -0.60 6.21
CA ALA A 138 7.29 -0.74 6.74
C ALA A 138 8.32 -0.11 5.78
N PRO A 139 9.58 0.10 6.20
CA PRO A 139 10.62 0.66 5.35
C PRO A 139 10.84 -0.15 4.07
N GLY A 140 10.64 0.47 2.91
CA GLY A 140 10.78 -0.20 1.62
C GLY A 140 11.33 0.69 0.50
N VAL A 141 11.88 1.86 0.84
CA VAL A 141 12.46 2.79 -0.14
C VAL A 141 13.93 3.01 0.22
N ALA A 142 14.81 2.84 -0.75
CA ALA A 142 16.26 2.99 -0.62
C ALA A 142 16.83 2.22 0.58
N ILE A 143 16.53 0.92 0.64
CA ILE A 143 17.04 0.00 1.66
C ILE A 143 18.38 -0.57 1.21
N LEU A 144 19.44 -0.36 2.00
CA LEU A 144 20.75 -0.96 1.77
C LEU A 144 20.75 -2.42 2.21
N ALA A 145 21.05 -3.34 1.31
CA ALA A 145 21.15 -4.77 1.60
C ALA A 145 22.28 -5.44 0.80
N ALA A 146 22.56 -6.70 1.12
CA ALA A 146 23.52 -7.51 0.37
C ALA A 146 23.11 -7.62 -1.09
N SER A 147 24.06 -7.45 -1.99
CA SER A 147 23.84 -7.49 -3.43
C SER A 147 24.04 -8.91 -3.98
N PRO A 148 23.22 -9.35 -4.96
CA PRO A 148 23.37 -10.67 -5.55
C PRO A 148 24.64 -10.74 -6.42
N ASN A 149 25.28 -11.91 -6.45
CA ASN A 149 26.47 -12.14 -7.29
C ASN A 149 26.09 -12.48 -8.73
N THR A 150 25.50 -11.52 -9.46
CA THR A 150 25.18 -11.64 -10.89
C THR A 150 26.24 -10.93 -11.75
N PRO A 151 26.30 -11.18 -13.07
CA PRO A 151 27.20 -10.43 -13.97
C PRO A 151 27.00 -8.91 -13.91
N GLU A 152 25.75 -8.47 -13.69
CA GLU A 152 25.37 -7.05 -13.57
C GLU A 152 25.93 -6.40 -12.29
N PHE A 153 25.94 -7.13 -11.17
CA PHE A 153 26.38 -6.61 -9.87
C PHE A 153 27.71 -7.21 -9.39
N LYS A 154 28.53 -7.72 -10.32
CA LYS A 154 29.78 -8.40 -9.98
C LYS A 154 30.74 -7.45 -9.25
N GLY A 155 31.13 -7.82 -8.04
CA GLY A 155 32.04 -7.03 -7.20
C GLY A 155 31.35 -5.93 -6.39
N VAL A 156 30.02 -5.82 -6.44
CA VAL A 156 29.22 -4.94 -5.59
C VAL A 156 28.71 -5.76 -4.41
N PRO A 157 29.20 -5.57 -3.17
CA PRO A 157 28.79 -6.37 -2.02
C PRO A 157 27.44 -5.92 -1.42
N TYR A 158 27.12 -4.63 -1.54
CA TYR A 158 25.88 -4.04 -1.02
C TYR A 158 25.31 -3.06 -2.03
N ARG A 159 23.98 -2.98 -2.09
CA ARG A 159 23.26 -2.05 -2.94
C ARG A 159 22.01 -1.53 -2.25
N PHE A 160 21.55 -0.35 -2.65
CA PHE A 160 20.22 0.11 -2.24
C PHE A 160 19.17 -0.40 -3.22
N ASP A 161 17.99 -0.69 -2.68
CA ASP A 161 16.87 -1.18 -3.45
C ASP A 161 15.54 -0.64 -2.87
N SER A 162 14.50 -0.63 -3.69
CA SER A 162 13.18 -0.12 -3.32
C SER A 162 12.07 -1.06 -3.79
N GLY A 163 11.13 -1.32 -2.90
CA GLY A 163 9.97 -2.12 -3.19
C GLY A 163 9.24 -2.55 -1.93
N THR A 164 8.00 -3.00 -2.10
CA THR A 164 7.32 -3.77 -1.06
C THR A 164 8.07 -5.07 -0.74
N SER A 165 8.86 -5.59 -1.70
CA SER A 165 9.83 -6.66 -1.50
C SER A 165 10.90 -6.34 -0.43
N MET A 166 11.22 -5.06 -0.20
CA MET A 166 12.16 -4.62 0.83
C MET A 166 11.43 -4.32 2.16
N ALA A 167 10.16 -3.91 2.11
CA ALA A 167 9.33 -3.76 3.30
C ALA A 167 8.96 -5.10 3.95
N CYS A 168 8.67 -6.13 3.13
CA CYS A 168 8.31 -7.47 3.58
C CYS A 168 9.33 -8.08 4.59
N PRO A 169 10.64 -8.17 4.29
CA PRO A 169 11.61 -8.78 5.20
C PRO A 169 11.79 -7.99 6.51
N HIS A 170 11.55 -6.68 6.55
CA HIS A 170 11.51 -5.94 7.81
C HIS A 170 10.39 -6.47 8.72
N VAL A 171 9.18 -6.62 8.17
CA VAL A 171 8.05 -7.17 8.92
C VAL A 171 8.29 -8.63 9.29
N SER A 172 8.87 -9.44 8.40
CA SER A 172 9.24 -10.83 8.71
C SER A 172 10.25 -10.93 9.86
N GLY A 173 11.26 -10.05 9.90
CA GLY A 173 12.21 -9.97 10.99
C GLY A 173 11.55 -9.58 12.31
N ILE A 174 10.65 -8.60 12.28
CA ILE A 174 9.86 -8.20 13.46
C ILE A 174 9.01 -9.37 13.96
N VAL A 175 8.32 -10.08 13.07
CA VAL A 175 7.54 -11.28 13.42
C VAL A 175 8.42 -12.34 14.08
N ALA A 176 9.65 -12.58 13.58
CA ALA A 176 10.57 -13.55 14.16
C ALA A 176 11.00 -13.16 15.59
N VAL A 177 11.31 -11.88 15.81
CA VAL A 177 11.64 -11.36 17.15
C VAL A 177 10.45 -11.48 18.09
N LEU A 178 9.26 -11.04 17.67
CA LEU A 178 8.04 -11.16 18.47
C LEU A 178 7.70 -12.62 18.80
N LYS A 179 7.89 -13.55 17.85
CA LYS A 179 7.70 -14.98 18.10
C LYS A 179 8.73 -15.56 19.07
N SER A 180 9.92 -14.98 19.16
CA SER A 180 10.90 -15.38 20.18
C SER A 180 10.54 -14.88 21.58
N LEU A 181 9.92 -13.68 21.66
CA LEU A 181 9.44 -13.10 22.91
C LEU A 181 8.14 -13.77 23.40
N HIS A 182 7.29 -14.16 22.47
CA HIS A 182 5.98 -14.80 22.72
C HIS A 182 5.85 -16.13 21.94
N PRO A 183 6.54 -17.21 22.40
CA PRO A 183 6.60 -18.49 21.68
C PRO A 183 5.24 -19.14 21.42
N GLU A 184 4.24 -18.85 22.25
CA GLU A 184 2.87 -19.39 22.16
C GLU A 184 1.95 -18.63 21.21
N TRP A 185 2.29 -17.39 20.83
CA TRP A 185 1.41 -16.58 19.97
C TRP A 185 1.21 -17.21 18.59
N SER A 186 -0.04 -17.25 18.15
CA SER A 186 -0.40 -17.67 16.80
C SER A 186 0.12 -16.67 15.75
N PRO A 187 0.18 -17.04 14.45
CA PRO A 187 0.45 -16.08 13.38
C PRO A 187 -0.55 -14.91 13.36
N ALA A 188 -1.82 -15.15 13.73
CA ALA A 188 -2.84 -14.11 13.81
C ALA A 188 -2.63 -13.18 15.02
N ALA A 189 -2.21 -13.72 16.17
CA ALA A 189 -1.83 -12.93 17.34
C ALA A 189 -0.65 -11.98 17.02
N LEU A 190 0.40 -12.50 16.36
CA LEU A 190 1.55 -11.70 15.91
C LEU A 190 1.14 -10.60 14.91
N LYS A 191 0.31 -10.96 13.93
CA LYS A 191 -0.27 -9.99 12.98
C LYS A 191 -1.06 -8.92 13.73
N SER A 192 -1.89 -9.32 14.69
CA SER A 192 -2.69 -8.41 15.49
C SER A 192 -1.80 -7.43 16.25
N ALA A 193 -0.80 -7.92 16.98
CA ALA A 193 0.10 -7.09 17.76
C ALA A 193 0.77 -6.02 16.89
N ILE A 194 1.28 -6.41 15.73
CA ILE A 194 1.91 -5.49 14.77
C ILE A 194 0.94 -4.42 14.25
N MET A 195 -0.30 -4.82 13.94
CA MET A 195 -1.30 -3.91 13.38
C MET A 195 -1.85 -2.96 14.44
N THR A 196 -2.20 -3.46 15.62
CA THR A 196 -2.90 -2.67 16.64
C THR A 196 -2.04 -1.60 17.28
N THR A 197 -0.71 -1.76 17.21
CA THR A 197 0.27 -0.82 17.76
C THR A 197 0.94 0.06 16.71
N ALA A 198 0.50 -0.01 15.45
CA ALA A 198 1.04 0.77 14.35
C ALA A 198 0.76 2.28 14.53
N THR A 199 1.68 3.13 14.06
CA THR A 199 1.51 4.59 14.08
C THR A 199 0.96 5.11 12.75
N THR A 200 0.05 6.08 12.81
CA THR A 200 -0.46 6.82 11.64
C THR A 200 0.21 8.19 11.47
N PHE A 201 1.26 8.47 12.24
CA PHE A 201 1.97 9.75 12.25
C PHE A 201 3.41 9.61 11.79
N ASP A 202 3.92 10.68 11.20
CA ASP A 202 5.33 10.86 10.89
C ASP A 202 6.15 11.28 12.12
N ASN A 203 7.47 11.38 11.94
CA ASN A 203 8.43 11.84 12.93
C ASN A 203 8.18 13.27 13.46
N ASN A 204 7.35 14.06 12.78
CA ASN A 204 6.94 15.40 13.18
C ASN A 204 5.52 15.43 13.76
N ARG A 205 4.93 14.26 14.05
CA ARG A 205 3.56 14.09 14.57
C ARG A 205 2.46 14.58 13.62
N MET A 206 2.77 14.64 12.33
CA MET A 206 1.80 14.92 11.29
C MET A 206 1.25 13.62 10.71
N PRO A 207 0.01 13.57 10.21
CA PRO A 207 -0.52 12.39 9.53
C PRO A 207 0.40 11.94 8.39
N ILE A 208 0.69 10.64 8.33
CA ILE A 208 1.51 10.05 7.25
C ILE A 208 0.93 10.48 5.91
N GLN A 209 1.81 10.89 5.01
CA GLN A 209 1.43 11.25 3.64
C GLN A 209 1.60 10.06 2.71
N ALA A 210 0.77 10.00 1.68
CA ALA A 210 0.92 9.09 0.56
C ALA A 210 1.50 9.85 -0.62
N ASN A 211 2.68 9.42 -1.07
CA ASN A 211 3.27 9.88 -2.31
C ASN A 211 2.45 9.39 -3.49
N GLY A 212 2.45 10.18 -4.55
CA GLY A 212 1.72 9.98 -5.79
C GLY A 212 1.87 11.22 -6.66
N ARG A 213 1.18 11.24 -7.82
CA ARG A 213 1.18 12.44 -8.68
C ARG A 213 0.71 13.68 -7.92
N VAL A 214 -0.33 13.51 -7.11
CA VAL A 214 -0.79 14.49 -6.13
C VAL A 214 -0.67 13.83 -4.76
N PRO A 215 0.22 14.32 -3.88
CA PRO A 215 0.32 13.83 -2.52
C PRO A 215 -1.01 14.05 -1.77
N LYS A 216 -1.33 13.11 -0.88
CA LYS A 216 -2.50 13.22 0.01
C LYS A 216 -2.16 12.70 1.39
N ILE A 217 -3.00 13.01 2.38
CA ILE A 217 -2.98 12.29 3.66
C ILE A 217 -3.24 10.81 3.37
N ALA A 218 -2.37 9.96 3.88
CA ALA A 218 -2.49 8.52 3.69
C ALA A 218 -3.67 7.97 4.51
N ASP A 219 -4.43 7.09 3.88
CA ASP A 219 -5.57 6.41 4.47
C ASP A 219 -5.28 4.91 4.64
N PRO A 220 -6.16 4.15 5.30
CA PRO A 220 -5.98 2.71 5.47
C PRO A 220 -5.77 1.89 4.20
N PHE A 221 -6.20 2.34 3.01
CA PHE A 221 -5.87 1.65 1.76
C PHE A 221 -4.45 1.95 1.26
N ASP A 222 -3.74 2.89 1.88
CA ASP A 222 -2.34 3.17 1.61
C ASP A 222 -1.38 2.42 2.54
N TYR A 223 -1.67 2.36 3.84
CA TYR A 223 -0.75 1.78 4.86
C TYR A 223 -1.37 0.68 5.74
N GLY A 224 -2.65 0.35 5.56
CA GLY A 224 -3.35 -0.57 6.45
C GLY A 224 -3.62 0.03 7.83
N ALA A 225 -3.06 -0.59 8.87
CA ALA A 225 -3.16 -0.07 10.23
C ALA A 225 -2.25 1.14 10.50
N GLY A 226 -1.15 1.28 9.75
CA GLY A 226 -0.18 2.35 9.90
C GLY A 226 1.25 1.88 9.56
N PHE A 227 2.23 2.65 10.01
CA PHE A 227 3.64 2.26 9.97
C PHE A 227 4.01 1.42 11.21
N VAL A 228 4.76 0.34 10.99
CA VAL A 228 5.10 -0.64 12.02
C VAL A 228 5.85 -0.01 13.21
N ASN A 229 5.50 -0.42 14.42
CA ASN A 229 6.17 -0.05 15.66
C ASN A 229 6.55 -1.33 16.44
N PRO A 230 7.77 -1.85 16.26
CA PRO A 230 8.19 -3.13 16.86
C PRO A 230 8.21 -3.10 18.39
N ILE A 231 8.54 -1.94 18.99
CA ILE A 231 8.65 -1.78 20.44
C ILE A 231 7.28 -1.92 21.08
N MET A 232 6.29 -1.22 20.54
CA MET A 232 4.92 -1.31 21.06
C MET A 232 4.29 -2.68 20.75
N ALA A 233 4.63 -3.30 19.61
CA ALA A 233 4.12 -4.63 19.26
C ALA A 233 4.60 -5.76 20.20
N ALA A 234 5.66 -5.52 20.97
CA ALA A 234 6.15 -6.48 21.97
C ALA A 234 5.23 -6.60 23.19
N ASP A 235 4.46 -5.56 23.51
CA ASP A 235 3.41 -5.59 24.53
C ASP A 235 2.18 -4.81 24.01
N PRO A 236 1.31 -5.46 23.21
CA PRO A 236 0.18 -4.80 22.58
C PRO A 236 -1.00 -4.63 23.54
N GLY A 237 -0.97 -5.19 24.75
CA GLY A 237 -2.11 -5.27 25.66
C GLY A 237 -3.20 -6.26 25.21
N LEU A 238 -3.86 -6.00 24.06
CA LEU A 238 -4.88 -6.89 23.49
C LEU A 238 -4.52 -7.36 22.07
N ILE A 239 -4.94 -8.58 21.74
CA ILE A 239 -4.84 -9.16 20.40
C ILE A 239 -6.18 -9.67 19.87
N TYR A 240 -6.35 -9.57 18.55
CA TYR A 240 -7.42 -10.19 17.76
C TYR A 240 -6.88 -11.52 17.20
N ASP A 241 -7.07 -12.60 17.95
CA ASP A 241 -6.66 -13.94 17.52
C ASP A 241 -7.79 -14.65 16.76
N ILE A 242 -7.44 -15.53 15.83
CA ILE A 242 -8.40 -16.29 15.02
C ILE A 242 -7.85 -17.68 14.73
N ASN A 243 -8.70 -18.70 14.86
CA ASN A 243 -8.30 -20.07 14.58
C ASN A 243 -8.17 -20.27 13.05
N PRO A 244 -7.15 -20.99 12.55
CA PRO A 244 -7.04 -21.34 11.14
C PRO A 244 -8.32 -21.93 10.52
N SER A 245 -9.11 -22.69 11.29
CA SER A 245 -10.38 -23.27 10.83
C SER A 245 -11.47 -22.23 10.54
N ASP A 246 -11.43 -21.05 11.18
CA ASP A 246 -12.39 -19.98 10.93
C ASP A 246 -12.17 -19.33 9.56
N TYR A 247 -10.93 -19.32 9.04
CA TYR A 247 -10.68 -18.92 7.66
C TYR A 247 -11.32 -19.89 6.66
N LEU A 248 -11.41 -21.19 6.97
CA LEU A 248 -12.03 -22.18 6.09
C LEU A 248 -13.54 -21.97 5.98
N LYS A 249 -14.22 -21.54 7.05
CA LYS A 249 -15.65 -21.16 6.99
C LYS A 249 -15.95 -20.12 5.91
N PHE A 250 -14.95 -19.29 5.58
CA PHE A 250 -15.03 -18.25 4.58
C PHE A 250 -14.47 -18.66 3.20
N PHE A 251 -13.26 -19.23 3.15
CA PHE A 251 -12.54 -19.46 1.89
C PHE A 251 -12.76 -20.83 1.25
N ASN A 252 -13.32 -21.82 1.96
CA ASN A 252 -13.42 -23.21 1.46
C ASN A 252 -14.18 -23.34 0.12
N CYS A 253 -15.04 -22.38 -0.22
CA CYS A 253 -15.82 -22.38 -1.47
C CYS A 253 -15.54 -21.18 -2.39
N MET A 254 -14.55 -20.34 -2.07
CA MET A 254 -14.21 -19.15 -2.86
C MET A 254 -12.73 -19.18 -3.26
N GLY A 255 -12.44 -19.86 -4.38
CA GLY A 255 -11.13 -19.77 -5.04
C GLY A 255 -10.40 -21.10 -5.29
N GLY A 256 -11.05 -22.26 -5.18
CA GLY A 256 -10.45 -23.53 -5.61
C GLY A 256 -9.31 -24.08 -4.73
N LEU A 257 -9.10 -23.51 -3.54
CA LEU A 257 -8.15 -24.03 -2.54
C LEU A 257 -8.73 -25.20 -1.71
N GLY A 258 -10.01 -25.53 -1.89
CA GLY A 258 -10.62 -26.75 -1.35
C GLY A 258 -10.23 -27.96 -2.19
N SER A 259 -9.21 -28.70 -1.73
CA SER A 259 -8.99 -30.09 -2.12
C SER A 259 -10.25 -30.89 -1.73
N GLN A 260 -11.05 -31.28 -2.72
CA GLN A 260 -12.01 -32.39 -2.66
C GLN A 260 -13.09 -32.47 -1.57
N ASP A 261 -13.27 -31.52 -0.63
CA ASP A 261 -14.19 -31.76 0.49
C ASP A 261 -15.31 -30.71 0.66
N ASN A 262 -16.53 -31.18 0.41
CA ASN A 262 -17.84 -30.72 0.86
C ASN A 262 -17.93 -29.28 1.43
N CYS A 263 -18.49 -28.38 0.62
CA CYS A 263 -18.99 -27.05 1.00
C CYS A 263 -20.20 -27.10 1.95
N THR A 264 -20.14 -27.91 3.01
CA THR A 264 -21.22 -28.10 3.99
C THR A 264 -21.12 -27.14 5.17
N THR A 265 -20.01 -26.40 5.33
CA THR A 265 -19.87 -25.37 6.37
C THR A 265 -20.64 -24.11 5.97
N ALA A 266 -21.46 -23.59 6.87
CA ALA A 266 -22.25 -22.37 6.64
C ALA A 266 -21.34 -21.20 6.20
N LYS A 267 -21.73 -20.50 5.13
CA LYS A 267 -21.01 -19.33 4.63
C LYS A 267 -21.22 -18.16 5.60
N GLU A 268 -20.25 -17.95 6.49
CA GLU A 268 -20.21 -16.76 7.34
C GLU A 268 -19.74 -15.54 6.50
N SER A 269 -20.21 -14.35 6.87
CA SER A 269 -19.81 -13.10 6.21
C SER A 269 -18.33 -12.80 6.50
N VAL A 270 -17.61 -12.22 5.52
CA VAL A 270 -16.21 -11.76 5.69
C VAL A 270 -16.06 -10.91 6.96
N ILE A 271 -17.10 -10.11 7.25
CA ILE A 271 -17.09 -9.15 8.35
C ILE A 271 -16.99 -9.83 9.72
N GLU A 272 -17.34 -11.12 9.83
CA GLU A 272 -17.26 -11.91 11.06
C GLU A 272 -15.85 -12.46 11.32
N LEU A 273 -14.94 -12.41 10.33
CA LEU A 273 -13.54 -12.76 10.58
C LEU A 273 -12.98 -11.82 11.65
N ASN A 274 -12.39 -12.40 12.70
CA ASN A 274 -11.81 -11.67 13.82
C ASN A 274 -10.46 -11.02 13.46
N LEU A 275 -10.46 -10.17 12.43
CA LEU A 275 -9.30 -9.46 11.95
C LEU A 275 -9.12 -8.12 12.70
N PRO A 276 -7.87 -7.66 12.88
CA PRO A 276 -7.55 -6.34 13.45
C PRO A 276 -7.82 -5.19 12.45
N SER A 277 -8.93 -5.27 11.71
CA SER A 277 -9.46 -4.24 10.81
C SER A 277 -10.92 -4.55 10.47
N ILE A 278 -11.67 -3.55 10.03
CA ILE A 278 -13.05 -3.72 9.54
C ILE A 278 -13.19 -3.02 8.19
N ALA A 279 -13.61 -3.75 7.15
CA ALA A 279 -13.93 -3.18 5.84
C ALA A 279 -15.36 -3.53 5.45
N ILE A 280 -16.16 -2.50 5.17
CA ILE A 280 -17.56 -2.61 4.73
C ILE A 280 -17.67 -2.03 3.32
N PRO A 281 -17.56 -2.85 2.26
CA PRO A 281 -17.60 -2.38 0.89
C PRO A 281 -18.98 -1.87 0.46
N ASN A 282 -20.06 -2.33 1.11
CA ASN A 282 -21.43 -2.04 0.71
C ASN A 282 -22.33 -1.74 1.93
N LEU A 283 -22.17 -0.56 2.54
CA LEU A 283 -23.02 -0.10 3.65
C LEU A 283 -24.30 0.58 3.12
N ARG A 284 -25.44 -0.13 3.14
CA ARG A 284 -26.73 0.42 2.66
C ARG A 284 -27.53 1.11 3.75
N THR A 285 -27.65 0.46 4.91
CA THR A 285 -28.46 0.94 6.03
C THR A 285 -27.67 0.82 7.32
N SER A 286 -27.51 -0.41 7.80
CA SER A 286 -26.76 -0.74 9.00
C SER A 286 -26.04 -2.08 8.79
N GLN A 287 -24.86 -2.21 9.37
CA GLN A 287 -24.15 -3.47 9.47
C GLN A 287 -23.42 -3.55 10.81
N THR A 288 -23.38 -4.74 11.38
CA THR A 288 -22.68 -4.99 12.65
C THR A 288 -21.55 -5.98 12.40
N ALA A 289 -20.40 -5.71 12.99
CA ALA A 289 -19.25 -6.62 13.05
C ALA A 289 -19.08 -7.10 14.48
N VAL A 290 -18.80 -8.40 14.67
CA VAL A 290 -18.41 -8.95 15.98
C VAL A 290 -16.89 -9.13 16.00
N ARG A 291 -16.25 -8.73 17.10
CA ARG A 291 -14.83 -8.96 17.33
C ARG A 291 -14.63 -9.55 18.71
N THR A 292 -13.57 -10.35 18.84
CA THR A 292 -13.12 -10.91 20.11
C THR A 292 -11.68 -10.51 20.32
N VAL A 293 -11.37 -9.97 21.49
CA VAL A 293 -10.02 -9.61 21.88
C VAL A 293 -9.60 -10.42 23.09
N THR A 294 -8.33 -10.81 23.12
CA THR A 294 -7.71 -11.52 24.23
C THR A 294 -6.68 -10.61 24.89
N ASN A 295 -6.73 -10.50 26.22
CA ASN A 295 -5.72 -9.79 26.99
C ASN A 295 -4.44 -10.63 27.10
N VAL A 296 -3.35 -10.06 26.61
CA VAL A 296 -1.99 -10.64 26.63
C VAL A 296 -1.00 -9.74 27.38
N GLY A 297 -1.45 -8.61 27.92
CA GLY A 297 -0.62 -7.76 28.77
C GLY A 297 -0.37 -8.37 30.14
N ASP A 298 0.65 -7.86 30.83
CA ASP A 298 1.08 -8.37 32.14
C ASP A 298 0.01 -8.23 33.23
N HIS A 299 -0.84 -7.21 33.12
CA HIS A 299 -1.92 -6.93 34.06
C HIS A 299 -3.19 -7.71 33.68
N GLN A 300 -3.55 -8.68 34.53
CA GLN A 300 -4.74 -9.51 34.30
C GLN A 300 -6.03 -8.78 34.66
N ASP A 301 -6.01 -7.93 35.67
CA ASP A 301 -7.14 -7.09 36.10
C ASP A 301 -6.99 -5.70 35.48
N VAL A 302 -7.67 -5.48 34.35
CA VAL A 302 -7.55 -4.25 33.56
C VAL A 302 -8.86 -3.96 32.83
N VAL A 303 -9.18 -2.67 32.69
CA VAL A 303 -10.37 -2.19 31.99
C VAL A 303 -9.95 -1.39 30.77
N TYR A 304 -10.42 -1.80 29.60
CA TYR A 304 -10.22 -1.04 28.37
C TYR A 304 -11.48 -0.27 28.00
N LYS A 305 -11.33 1.01 27.65
CA LYS A 305 -12.42 1.87 27.16
C LYS A 305 -12.32 2.06 25.66
N ALA A 306 -13.46 2.08 24.98
CA ALA A 306 -13.50 2.28 23.53
C ALA A 306 -13.42 3.77 23.15
N PHE A 307 -12.62 4.04 22.12
CA PHE A 307 -12.50 5.33 21.46
C PHE A 307 -12.85 5.15 19.99
N LEU A 308 -13.84 5.89 19.51
CA LEU A 308 -14.40 5.78 18.17
C LEU A 308 -14.05 7.00 17.33
N GLU A 309 -13.52 6.76 16.14
CA GLU A 309 -13.39 7.74 15.07
C GLU A 309 -14.26 7.26 13.90
N PRO A 310 -15.53 7.67 13.82
CA PRO A 310 -16.44 7.17 12.79
C PRO A 310 -16.01 7.61 11.39
N PRO A 311 -16.10 6.74 10.36
CA PRO A 311 -15.93 7.16 8.98
C PRO A 311 -16.89 8.29 8.59
N ALA A 312 -16.44 9.24 7.76
CA ALA A 312 -17.29 10.34 7.33
C ALA A 312 -18.60 9.84 6.67
N GLY A 313 -19.75 10.30 7.17
CA GLY A 313 -21.08 9.86 6.72
C GLY A 313 -21.58 8.56 7.36
N VAL A 314 -20.87 8.01 8.36
CA VAL A 314 -21.24 6.78 9.06
C VAL A 314 -21.32 7.07 10.57
N GLU A 315 -22.45 6.72 11.18
CA GLU A 315 -22.58 6.60 12.63
C GLU A 315 -21.97 5.28 13.10
N MET A 316 -21.24 5.31 14.22
CA MET A 316 -20.56 4.14 14.77
C MET A 316 -20.85 4.00 16.25
N ALA A 317 -21.20 2.79 16.69
CA ALA A 317 -21.46 2.46 18.08
C ALA A 317 -20.79 1.14 18.45
N VAL A 318 -20.31 1.02 19.69
CA VAL A 318 -19.68 -0.20 20.20
C VAL A 318 -20.36 -0.67 21.47
N GLU A 319 -20.57 -1.98 21.59
CA GLU A 319 -21.22 -2.60 22.73
C GLU A 319 -20.48 -3.89 23.15
N PRO A 320 -20.03 -4.02 24.41
CA PRO A 320 -20.02 -2.98 25.44
C PRO A 320 -19.04 -1.83 25.13
N SER A 321 -19.17 -0.69 25.81
CA SER A 321 -18.24 0.44 25.68
C SER A 321 -16.96 0.28 26.49
N GLU A 322 -16.93 -0.69 27.40
CA GLU A 322 -15.79 -1.05 28.23
C GLU A 322 -15.62 -2.57 28.26
N LEU A 323 -14.38 -3.05 28.27
CA LEU A 323 -14.02 -4.46 28.39
C LEU A 323 -13.26 -4.67 29.69
N VAL A 324 -13.81 -5.50 30.58
CA VAL A 324 -13.26 -5.75 31.93
C VAL A 324 -12.61 -7.12 31.98
N PHE A 325 -11.28 -7.17 31.95
CA PHE A 325 -10.52 -8.40 32.02
C PHE A 325 -10.15 -8.74 33.46
N ASN A 326 -10.06 -10.04 33.74
CA ASN A 326 -9.55 -10.58 34.99
C ASN A 326 -8.98 -11.98 34.73
N LYS A 327 -8.50 -12.65 35.79
CA LYS A 327 -7.92 -14.00 35.72
C LYS A 327 -8.79 -15.04 34.99
N ASP A 328 -10.11 -14.95 35.16
CA ASP A 328 -11.08 -15.89 34.60
C ASP A 328 -11.64 -15.45 33.24
N LYS A 329 -11.53 -14.15 32.92
CA LYS A 329 -12.05 -13.52 31.70
C LYS A 329 -10.91 -12.92 30.88
N LYS A 330 -10.15 -13.79 30.22
CA LYS A 330 -9.01 -13.40 29.37
C LYS A 330 -9.43 -12.95 27.96
N ALA A 331 -10.56 -13.42 27.45
CA ALA A 331 -11.07 -13.05 26.14
C ALA A 331 -12.48 -12.46 26.27
N GLN A 332 -12.76 -11.39 25.53
CA GLN A 332 -14.06 -10.74 25.51
C GLN A 332 -14.46 -10.34 24.11
N SER A 333 -15.75 -10.50 23.81
CA SER A 333 -16.34 -10.11 22.53
C SER A 333 -17.08 -8.79 22.65
N PHE A 334 -17.06 -8.02 21.57
CA PHE A 334 -17.82 -6.78 21.42
C PHE A 334 -18.40 -6.68 20.01
N LYS A 335 -19.44 -5.87 19.88
CA LYS A 335 -20.11 -5.55 18.62
C LYS A 335 -19.79 -4.13 18.22
N VAL A 336 -19.50 -3.92 16.94
CA VAL A 336 -19.40 -2.58 16.33
C VAL A 336 -20.50 -2.44 15.30
N THR A 337 -21.39 -1.49 15.49
CA THR A 337 -22.50 -1.22 14.57
C THR A 337 -22.21 0.05 13.78
N PHE A 338 -22.37 -0.05 12.47
CA PHE A 338 -22.15 1.00 11.49
C PHE A 338 -23.48 1.34 10.83
N LYS A 339 -23.86 2.62 10.82
CA LYS A 339 -25.11 3.07 10.22
C LYS A 339 -24.85 4.21 9.25
N ALA A 340 -25.32 4.07 8.02
CA ALA A 340 -25.21 5.14 7.04
C ALA A 340 -26.10 6.32 7.45
N THR A 341 -25.54 7.54 7.50
CA THR A 341 -26.29 8.75 7.86
C THR A 341 -27.00 9.40 6.67
N ARG A 342 -26.68 8.95 5.46
CA ARG A 342 -27.21 9.46 4.20
C ARG A 342 -27.32 8.35 3.16
N LYS A 343 -28.26 8.49 2.23
CA LYS A 343 -28.40 7.59 1.08
C LYS A 343 -27.63 8.18 -0.10
N VAL A 344 -26.40 7.72 -0.31
CA VAL A 344 -25.53 8.18 -1.40
C VAL A 344 -24.82 6.99 -2.03
N GLN A 345 -24.53 7.07 -3.33
CA GLN A 345 -23.52 6.22 -3.93
C GLN A 345 -22.16 6.90 -3.74
N GLY A 346 -21.48 6.55 -2.66
CA GLY A 346 -20.23 7.19 -2.26
C GLY A 346 -18.99 6.34 -2.55
N ASP A 347 -17.85 6.96 -2.26
CA ASP A 347 -16.56 6.28 -2.15
C ASP A 347 -16.29 5.81 -0.71
N TYR A 348 -15.17 5.10 -0.52
CA TYR A 348 -14.75 4.69 0.82
C TYR A 348 -14.41 5.90 1.67
N THR A 349 -14.91 5.90 2.90
CA THR A 349 -14.49 6.77 3.98
C THR A 349 -13.86 5.93 5.09
N PHE A 350 -13.01 6.57 5.89
CA PHE A 350 -12.14 5.89 6.82
C PHE A 350 -12.29 6.43 8.23
N GLY A 351 -12.05 5.54 9.19
CA GLY A 351 -12.13 5.82 10.61
C GLY A 351 -11.29 4.82 11.40
N SER A 352 -11.49 4.78 12.72
CA SER A 352 -10.82 3.81 13.58
C SER A 352 -11.62 3.49 14.84
N LEU A 353 -11.30 2.34 15.43
CA LEU A 353 -11.68 1.98 16.80
C LEU A 353 -10.40 1.73 17.58
N ALA A 354 -10.28 2.30 18.77
CA ALA A 354 -9.20 1.98 19.69
C ALA A 354 -9.72 1.56 21.06
N TRP A 355 -9.07 0.57 21.66
CA TRP A 355 -9.24 0.23 23.07
C TRP A 355 -8.05 0.78 23.87
N HIS A 356 -8.34 1.48 24.96
CA HIS A 356 -7.31 2.10 25.79
C HIS A 356 -7.53 1.76 27.27
N ASP A 357 -6.46 1.37 27.96
CA ASP A 357 -6.45 0.92 29.35
C ASP A 357 -6.23 2.06 30.37
N GLY A 358 -6.04 3.31 29.92
CA GLY A 358 -5.65 4.43 30.77
C GLY A 358 -4.13 4.54 30.99
N GLY A 359 -3.34 3.62 30.45
CA GLY A 359 -1.88 3.56 30.53
C GLY A 359 -1.21 3.73 29.17
N SER A 360 -0.32 2.81 28.82
CA SER A 360 0.43 2.84 27.56
C SER A 360 -0.25 2.11 26.40
N HIS A 361 -1.25 1.27 26.66
CA HIS A 361 -1.85 0.44 25.61
C HIS A 361 -2.92 1.21 24.83
N TRP A 362 -2.70 1.29 23.53
CA TRP A 362 -3.65 1.77 22.53
C TRP A 362 -3.80 0.70 21.46
N VAL A 363 -4.90 -0.07 21.53
CA VAL A 363 -5.17 -1.18 20.63
C VAL A 363 -6.07 -0.67 19.52
N ARG A 364 -5.48 -0.14 18.45
CA ARG A 364 -6.20 0.56 17.38
C ARG A 364 -6.39 -0.30 16.13
N ILE A 365 -7.60 -0.36 15.60
CA ILE A 365 -7.89 -1.00 14.31
C ILE A 365 -8.41 0.03 13.29
N PRO A 366 -7.97 -0.04 12.01
CA PRO A 366 -8.51 0.80 10.95
C PRO A 366 -9.89 0.31 10.49
N ILE A 367 -10.70 1.26 10.06
CA ILE A 367 -12.05 1.03 9.54
C ILE A 367 -12.16 1.68 8.16
N ALA A 368 -12.70 0.93 7.19
CA ALA A 368 -13.07 1.44 5.87
C ALA A 368 -14.54 1.11 5.59
N ALA A 369 -15.35 2.10 5.22
CA ALA A 369 -16.76 1.89 4.89
C ALA A 369 -17.13 2.66 3.63
N ARG A 370 -17.91 2.05 2.75
CA ARG A 370 -18.45 2.70 1.56
C ARG A 370 -19.97 2.64 1.59
N ILE A 371 -20.59 3.81 1.61
CA ILE A 371 -22.05 3.94 1.57
C ILE A 371 -22.51 3.75 0.12
N VAL A 372 -23.49 2.89 -0.09
CA VAL A 372 -24.05 2.60 -1.42
C VAL A 372 -25.58 2.57 -1.37
N ILE A 373 -26.23 3.03 -2.45
CA ILE A 373 -27.68 2.92 -2.61
C ILE A 373 -28.01 1.60 -3.32
N GLU A 374 -27.27 1.30 -4.40
CA GLU A 374 -27.42 0.09 -5.21
C GLU A 374 -26.07 -0.48 -5.64
N GLU A 375 -26.04 -1.77 -6.01
CA GLU A 375 -24.90 -2.36 -6.73
C GLU A 375 -25.05 -1.96 -8.20
N ILE A 376 -24.49 -0.80 -8.56
CA ILE A 376 -24.70 -0.17 -9.86
C ILE A 376 -24.11 -1.02 -11.01
N TYR A 377 -23.16 -1.91 -10.70
CA TYR A 377 -22.60 -2.85 -11.66
C TYR A 377 -23.26 -4.21 -11.51
N SER A 378 -24.46 -4.29 -12.10
CA SER A 378 -25.12 -5.47 -12.66
C SER A 378 -26.18 -6.22 -11.84
N ARG A 379 -27.41 -6.13 -12.34
CA ARG A 379 -28.31 -7.29 -12.44
C ARG A 379 -27.73 -8.28 -13.48
N ILE A 380 -26.57 -8.88 -13.22
CA ILE A 380 -26.15 -10.06 -13.99
C ILE A 380 -26.91 -11.25 -13.40
N SER A 381 -27.91 -11.74 -14.13
CA SER A 381 -28.57 -13.01 -13.83
C SER A 381 -27.65 -14.13 -14.31
N TYR A 382 -27.07 -14.89 -13.38
CA TYR A 382 -26.34 -16.10 -13.73
C TYR A 382 -27.34 -17.22 -14.06
N SER A 383 -27.60 -17.47 -15.35
CA SER A 383 -28.12 -18.77 -15.75
C SER A 383 -26.95 -19.76 -15.80
N ALA A 384 -26.96 -20.74 -14.91
CA ALA A 384 -25.97 -21.81 -14.94
C ALA A 384 -26.09 -22.56 -16.28
N CYS A 385 -25.08 -22.46 -17.14
CA CYS A 385 -24.98 -23.24 -18.36
C CYS A 385 -24.59 -24.68 -17.97
N VAL A 386 -25.59 -25.48 -17.59
CA VAL A 386 -25.42 -26.92 -17.40
C VAL A 386 -25.33 -27.54 -18.80
N ARG A 387 -24.11 -27.85 -19.26
CA ARG A 387 -23.95 -28.73 -20.42
C ARG A 387 -24.42 -30.12 -20.05
N ARG A 388 -25.68 -30.45 -20.35
CA ARG A 388 -26.12 -31.83 -20.52
C ARG A 388 -25.53 -32.35 -21.82
N ALA A 389 -24.59 -33.30 -21.72
CA ALA A 389 -24.22 -34.13 -22.86
C ALA A 389 -25.30 -35.19 -23.05
N VAL A 390 -26.27 -34.95 -23.93
CA VAL A 390 -27.09 -36.00 -24.56
C VAL A 390 -27.34 -35.57 -26.00
N GLY A 391 -27.08 -36.48 -26.94
CA GLY A 391 -27.02 -36.22 -28.37
C GLY A 391 -28.36 -35.97 -29.08
N GLU A 392 -28.21 -35.84 -30.39
CA GLU A 392 -29.20 -35.76 -31.48
C GLU A 392 -29.67 -34.38 -31.97
N GLU A 393 -29.18 -34.08 -33.17
CA GLU A 393 -29.67 -33.26 -34.29
C GLU A 393 -30.94 -32.41 -34.12
N LYS A 394 -30.81 -31.09 -34.36
CA LYS A 394 -31.32 -30.37 -35.56
C LYS A 394 -31.21 -28.84 -35.36
N GLU A 395 -30.58 -28.16 -36.31
CA GLU A 395 -30.73 -26.72 -36.58
C GLU A 395 -32.08 -26.45 -37.29
N PRO A 396 -32.61 -25.19 -37.42
CA PRO A 396 -31.84 -23.92 -37.51
C PRO A 396 -32.40 -22.65 -36.81
N ASN A 397 -31.55 -21.61 -36.80
CA ASN A 397 -31.83 -20.16 -36.87
C ASN A 397 -32.40 -19.39 -35.67
N PHE A 398 -31.57 -18.64 -34.92
CA PHE A 398 -31.27 -17.20 -35.11
C PHE A 398 -30.47 -16.62 -33.92
N GLU A 399 -29.61 -15.65 -34.25
CA GLU A 399 -28.89 -14.68 -33.38
C GLU A 399 -27.68 -15.17 -32.54
N GLN A 400 -26.50 -14.71 -32.96
CA GLN A 400 -25.19 -14.91 -32.33
C GLN A 400 -25.09 -14.19 -30.98
N PRO A 401 -24.64 -14.86 -29.90
CA PRO A 401 -24.06 -14.21 -28.74
C PRO A 401 -22.55 -14.03 -28.92
N VAL A 402 -22.10 -12.83 -28.54
CA VAL A 402 -20.70 -12.36 -28.46
C VAL A 402 -19.79 -13.42 -27.82
N GLY A 403 -18.71 -13.76 -28.53
CA GLY A 403 -17.79 -14.84 -28.21
C GLY A 403 -17.07 -14.69 -26.87
N CYS A 404 -16.97 -15.80 -26.14
CA CYS A 404 -16.11 -15.95 -24.98
C CYS A 404 -14.64 -16.00 -25.42
N PHE A 405 -13.82 -15.09 -24.90
CA PHE A 405 -12.36 -15.13 -25.04
C PHE A 405 -11.82 -16.40 -24.35
N GLN A 406 -11.18 -17.29 -25.10
CA GLN A 406 -10.26 -18.29 -24.55
C GLN A 406 -8.88 -17.67 -24.43
N PRO A 407 -8.14 -17.88 -23.33
CA PRO A 407 -6.70 -17.61 -23.31
C PRO A 407 -5.96 -18.67 -24.16
N PRO A 408 -4.86 -18.31 -24.84
CA PRO A 408 -4.06 -19.25 -25.59
C PRO A 408 -3.45 -20.31 -24.66
N ARG A 409 -3.56 -21.58 -25.05
CA ARG A 409 -2.82 -22.68 -24.41
C ARG A 409 -1.36 -22.62 -24.88
N HIS A 410 -0.43 -22.70 -23.93
CA HIS A 410 0.95 -23.10 -24.20
C HIS A 410 1.03 -24.59 -24.53
#